data_AF-A0A1Y6CMX7-F1
#
_entry.id   AF-A0A1Y6CMX7-F1
#
_cell.length_a   1.000
_cell.length_b   1.000
_cell.length_c   1.000
_cell.angle_alpha   90.00
_cell.angle_beta   90.00
_cell.angle_gamma   90.00
#
_symmetry.space_group_name_H-M   'P 1'
#
loop_
_entity.id
_entity.type
_entity.pdbx_description
1 polymer ?
#
loop_
_entity_poly.entity_id
_entity_poly.type
_entity_poly.pdbx_seq_one_letter_code
_entity_poly.pdbx_strand_id
1 'polypeptide(L)'
;MPRRLPATLALCLAAAALAGLGPAGRAAAQTVKPVEVQPVQPVQPVTPLLPAKPAQAPKSAQSDAERQVTALMYHRLMAEVLRTGIRQQTQAGGSAVGEVNPYPSVTSGKALAVCVNWPKTTLDRVNWGGFAYRYGATVSTEQLEALKARTLDDCRHAYAGRDCGCQLLDVDDRDVLEVPESFMKEYGRF
;
A
#
# COMPACT_ATOMS: atom_id res chain seq x y z
N MET A 1 -36.07 4.17 40.96
CA MET A 1 -35.08 4.25 42.05
C MET A 1 -33.74 4.67 41.47
N PRO A 2 -33.27 5.91 41.66
CA PRO A 2 -31.97 6.35 41.15
C PRO A 2 -30.86 6.00 42.14
N ARG A 3 -29.82 5.26 41.70
CA ARG A 3 -28.61 5.01 42.48
C ARG A 3 -27.48 5.91 41.99
N ARG A 4 -26.85 6.57 42.98
CA ARG A 4 -25.83 7.59 42.91
C ARG A 4 -24.46 7.03 42.48
N LEU A 5 -23.66 7.90 41.88
CA LEU A 5 -22.20 7.80 41.69
C LEU A 5 -21.46 7.62 43.04
N PRO A 6 -20.19 7.18 42.99
CA PRO A 6 -19.16 8.12 43.45
C PRO A 6 -17.97 8.27 42.51
N ALA A 7 -17.44 9.48 42.54
CA ALA A 7 -16.15 9.90 42.03
C ALA A 7 -15.00 9.34 42.87
N THR A 8 -13.88 9.01 42.23
CA THR A 8 -12.60 8.85 42.93
C THR A 8 -11.51 9.54 42.12
N LEU A 9 -11.02 10.65 42.67
CA LEU A 9 -9.74 11.27 42.33
C LEU A 9 -8.59 10.32 42.72
N ALA A 10 -7.53 10.29 41.92
CA ALA A 10 -6.19 10.00 42.41
C ALA A 10 -5.17 10.89 41.67
N LEU A 11 -4.61 11.80 42.46
CA LEU A 11 -3.51 12.72 42.19
C LEU A 11 -2.19 12.03 42.62
N CYS A 12 -1.06 12.24 41.91
CA CYS A 12 0.33 12.36 42.42
C CYS A 12 1.31 12.23 41.23
N LEU A 13 2.08 13.24 40.78
CA LEU A 13 3.28 13.90 41.34
C LEU A 13 4.54 13.01 41.48
N ALA A 14 5.57 13.30 40.64
CA ALA A 14 7.03 13.40 40.92
C ALA A 14 7.80 13.26 39.58
N ALA A 15 8.51 14.26 39.04
CA ALA A 15 9.71 14.99 39.49
C ALA A 15 11.06 14.24 39.27
N ALA A 16 11.77 14.67 38.23
CA ALA A 16 13.20 15.04 38.12
C ALA A 16 14.34 14.10 38.60
N ALA A 17 15.37 13.96 37.75
CA ALA A 17 16.73 14.50 37.94
C ALA A 17 17.92 13.53 37.65
N LEU A 18 18.93 14.09 36.93
CA LEU A 18 20.40 13.91 37.04
C LEU A 18 21.03 12.57 36.53
N ALA A 19 21.85 12.57 35.46
CA ALA A 19 23.24 13.04 35.33
C ALA A 19 24.30 11.96 35.66
N GLY A 20 25.24 11.75 34.72
CA GLY A 20 26.46 10.93 34.84
C GLY A 20 27.09 10.77 33.45
N LEU A 21 27.99 11.63 32.96
CA LEU A 21 29.42 11.81 33.28
C LEU A 21 30.25 10.52 33.21
N GLY A 22 31.07 10.41 32.16
CA GLY A 22 32.16 9.44 32.03
C GLY A 22 32.93 9.63 30.72
N PRO A 23 34.12 10.27 30.72
CA PRO A 23 34.99 10.42 29.55
C PRO A 23 36.12 9.39 29.51
N ALA A 24 36.92 9.47 28.43
CA ALA A 24 38.29 8.99 28.27
C ALA A 24 38.50 7.61 27.61
N GLY A 25 39.00 7.69 26.37
CA GLY A 25 39.67 6.61 25.65
C GLY A 25 40.50 7.19 24.51
N ARG A 26 41.61 7.86 24.85
CA ARG A 26 42.66 8.25 23.90
C ARG A 26 43.33 6.98 23.36
N ALA A 27 43.41 6.83 22.04
CA ALA A 27 44.44 6.00 21.41
C ALA A 27 44.99 6.72 20.19
N ALA A 28 46.30 6.61 20.04
CA ALA A 28 47.19 7.46 19.27
C ALA A 28 46.96 7.44 17.75
N ALA A 29 47.20 8.60 17.15
CA ALA A 29 47.48 8.74 15.73
C ALA A 29 48.78 8.00 15.37
N GLN A 30 48.72 7.18 14.32
CA GLN A 30 49.89 6.80 13.54
C GLN A 30 49.75 7.35 12.14
N THR A 31 50.53 8.40 11.87
CA THR A 31 50.71 9.00 10.56
C THR A 31 51.65 8.11 9.76
N VAL A 32 51.12 7.34 8.81
CA VAL A 32 51.92 6.67 7.78
C VAL A 32 51.69 7.39 6.47
N LYS A 33 52.78 7.82 5.83
CA LYS A 33 52.80 8.55 4.56
C LYS A 33 52.17 7.71 3.43
N PRO A 34 51.51 8.36 2.45
CA PRO A 34 50.89 7.67 1.33
C PRO A 34 51.97 7.10 0.39
N VAL A 35 51.87 5.81 0.07
CA VAL A 35 52.54 5.22 -1.09
C VAL A 35 51.57 5.31 -2.25
N GLU A 36 51.91 6.15 -3.23
CA GLU A 36 51.22 6.25 -4.51
C GLU A 36 51.53 4.99 -5.33
N VAL A 37 50.61 4.03 -5.28
CA VAL A 37 50.64 2.83 -6.14
C VAL A 37 49.83 3.14 -7.39
N GLN A 38 50.51 3.15 -8.55
CA GLN A 38 49.86 3.26 -9.85
C GLN A 38 48.83 2.13 -10.01
N PRO A 39 47.60 2.41 -10.47
CA PRO A 39 46.60 1.39 -10.69
C PRO A 39 47.00 0.51 -11.87
N VAL A 40 47.37 -0.74 -11.59
CA VAL A 40 47.38 -1.80 -12.60
C VAL A 40 45.93 -2.03 -12.99
N GLN A 41 45.59 -1.78 -14.25
CA GLN A 41 44.24 -2.01 -14.75
C GLN A 41 43.88 -3.50 -14.60
N PRO A 42 42.71 -3.84 -14.02
CA PRO A 42 42.25 -5.21 -14.00
C PRO A 42 41.94 -5.65 -15.44
N VAL A 43 42.63 -6.70 -15.88
CA VAL A 43 42.26 -7.43 -17.11
C VAL A 43 40.86 -7.99 -16.88
N GLN A 44 39.88 -7.47 -17.60
CA GLN A 44 38.50 -7.94 -17.47
C GLN A 44 38.41 -9.40 -17.94
N PRO A 45 37.80 -10.30 -17.15
CA PRO A 45 37.44 -11.62 -17.66
C PRO A 45 36.36 -11.43 -18.72
N VAL A 46 36.66 -11.83 -19.96
CA VAL A 46 35.69 -11.99 -21.04
C VAL A 46 34.66 -13.02 -20.60
N THR A 47 33.52 -12.53 -20.10
CA THR A 47 32.37 -13.37 -19.80
C THR A 47 31.74 -13.76 -21.14
N PRO A 48 31.58 -15.06 -21.45
CA PRO A 48 30.86 -15.45 -22.65
C PRO A 48 29.43 -14.90 -22.59
N LEU A 49 29.00 -14.21 -23.66
CA LEU A 49 27.62 -13.77 -23.84
C LEU A 49 26.71 -15.00 -23.81
N LEU A 50 26.09 -15.26 -22.67
CA LEU A 50 24.88 -16.05 -22.60
C LEU A 50 23.79 -15.31 -23.41
N PRO A 51 22.97 -16.01 -24.20
CA PRO A 51 21.88 -15.37 -24.93
C PRO A 51 20.98 -14.64 -23.94
N ALA A 52 20.76 -13.36 -24.22
CA ALA A 52 19.86 -12.52 -23.44
C ALA A 52 18.52 -13.24 -23.27
N LYS A 53 18.13 -13.44 -22.00
CA LYS A 53 16.74 -13.75 -21.63
C LYS A 53 15.84 -12.73 -22.35
N PRO A 54 14.79 -13.15 -23.07
CA PRO A 54 13.95 -12.21 -23.80
C PRO A 54 13.48 -11.12 -22.83
N ALA A 55 13.87 -9.88 -23.14
CA ALA A 55 13.42 -8.71 -22.45
C ALA A 55 11.90 -8.74 -22.45
N GLN A 56 11.29 -8.84 -21.27
CA GLN A 56 9.87 -8.60 -21.12
C GLN A 56 9.62 -7.20 -21.67
N ALA A 57 8.78 -7.13 -22.71
CA ALA A 57 8.40 -5.87 -23.32
C ALA A 57 7.94 -4.90 -22.22
N PRO A 58 8.38 -3.63 -22.26
CA PRO A 58 7.98 -2.65 -21.25
C PRO A 58 6.44 -2.50 -21.29
N LYS A 59 5.85 -2.38 -20.10
CA LYS A 59 4.41 -2.21 -19.80
C LYS A 59 3.87 -0.84 -20.31
N SER A 60 4.40 -0.30 -21.40
CA SER A 60 4.27 1.08 -21.86
C SER A 60 3.81 1.17 -23.31
N ALA A 61 2.58 0.73 -23.58
CA ALA A 61 1.84 1.13 -24.77
C ALA A 61 0.33 0.98 -24.52
N GLN A 62 -0.14 1.35 -23.32
CA GLN A 62 -1.58 1.44 -23.11
C GLN A 62 -2.11 2.61 -23.93
N SER A 63 -3.03 2.34 -24.85
CA SER A 63 -3.64 3.35 -25.71
C SER A 63 -4.44 4.39 -24.90
N ASP A 64 -4.68 5.57 -25.48
CA ASP A 64 -5.54 6.58 -24.85
C ASP A 64 -6.93 6.03 -24.53
N ALA A 65 -7.47 5.20 -25.42
CA ALA A 65 -8.74 4.51 -25.23
C ALA A 65 -8.73 3.59 -24.00
N GLU A 66 -7.72 2.73 -23.86
CA GLU A 66 -7.58 1.86 -22.68
C GLU A 66 -7.41 2.66 -21.38
N ARG A 67 -6.68 3.79 -21.41
CA ARG A 67 -6.55 4.68 -20.24
C ARG A 67 -7.90 5.29 -19.85
N GLN A 68 -8.69 5.74 -20.82
CA GLN A 68 -10.02 6.29 -20.58
C GLN A 68 -10.96 5.24 -20.00
N VAL A 69 -10.93 4.01 -20.51
CA VAL A 69 -11.72 2.90 -19.95
C VAL A 69 -11.30 2.58 -18.52
N THR A 70 -10.00 2.44 -18.23
CA THR A 70 -9.53 2.22 -16.86
C THR A 70 -10.00 3.32 -15.92
N ALA A 71 -9.85 4.58 -16.30
CA ALA A 71 -10.29 5.72 -15.48
C ALA A 71 -11.80 5.71 -15.25
N LEU A 72 -12.60 5.44 -16.29
CA LEU A 72 -14.06 5.32 -16.17
C LEU A 72 -14.46 4.22 -15.19
N MET A 73 -13.86 3.03 -15.34
CA MET A 73 -14.15 1.87 -14.48
C MET A 73 -13.72 2.13 -13.04
N TYR A 74 -12.57 2.76 -12.84
CA TYR A 74 -12.08 3.19 -11.54
C TYR A 74 -13.06 4.15 -10.87
N HIS A 75 -13.42 5.26 -11.52
CA HIS A 75 -14.30 6.26 -10.92
C HIS A 75 -15.69 5.70 -10.60
N ARG A 76 -16.24 4.86 -11.48
CA ARG A 76 -17.54 4.22 -11.24
C ARG A 76 -17.48 3.25 -10.06
N LEU A 77 -16.46 2.40 -9.99
CA LEU A 77 -16.30 1.46 -8.88
C LEU A 77 -16.01 2.17 -7.56
N MET A 78 -15.16 3.19 -7.56
CA MET A 78 -14.90 4.01 -6.39
C MET A 78 -16.18 4.71 -5.90
N ALA A 79 -16.97 5.30 -6.80
CA ALA A 79 -18.25 5.92 -6.43
C ALA A 79 -19.20 4.92 -5.77
N GLU A 80 -19.29 3.68 -6.28
CA GLU A 80 -20.10 2.62 -5.66
C GLU A 80 -19.59 2.23 -4.27
N VAL A 81 -18.26 2.08 -4.10
CA VAL A 81 -17.66 1.79 -2.79
C VAL A 81 -17.98 2.90 -1.80
N LEU A 82 -17.75 4.17 -2.16
CA LEU A 82 -18.04 5.32 -1.31
C LEU A 82 -19.54 5.41 -0.96
N ARG A 83 -20.43 5.11 -1.93
CA ARG A 83 -21.89 5.10 -1.74
C ARG A 83 -22.35 4.04 -0.73
N THR A 84 -21.70 2.88 -0.69
CA THR A 84 -22.06 1.80 0.27
C THR A 84 -21.70 2.09 1.72
N GLY A 85 -21.09 3.24 1.99
CA GLY A 85 -20.91 3.75 3.33
C GLY A 85 -19.52 3.44 3.85
N ILE A 86 -18.67 4.45 3.75
CA ILE A 86 -17.68 4.70 4.77
C ILE A 86 -18.42 5.16 6.01
N ARG A 87 -18.65 4.29 6.99
CA ARG A 87 -19.09 4.77 8.30
C ARG A 87 -17.85 5.20 9.07
N GLN A 88 -17.85 6.42 9.62
CA GLN A 88 -16.81 6.90 10.52
C GLN A 88 -16.84 6.03 11.80
N GLN A 89 -15.98 5.02 11.90
CA GLN A 89 -15.65 4.43 13.20
C GLN A 89 -14.34 5.03 13.72
N THR A 90 -14.42 5.60 14.92
CA THR A 90 -13.29 6.03 15.74
C THR A 90 -12.72 4.86 16.57
N GLN A 91 -12.84 3.60 16.11
CA GLN A 91 -12.25 2.47 16.83
C GLN A 91 -10.74 2.44 16.58
N ALA A 92 -9.98 2.71 17.64
CA ALA A 92 -8.56 2.41 17.71
C ALA A 92 -8.39 0.88 17.63
N GLY A 93 -7.99 0.37 16.45
CA GLY A 93 -7.92 -1.08 16.23
C GLY A 93 -7.51 -1.57 14.82
N GLY A 94 -7.42 -0.71 13.81
CA GLY A 94 -6.60 -0.96 12.60
C GLY A 94 -7.12 -1.97 11.57
N SER A 95 -8.39 -2.37 11.61
CA SER A 95 -9.01 -3.19 10.56
C SER A 95 -10.48 -2.80 10.39
N ALA A 96 -10.87 -2.38 9.19
CA ALA A 96 -12.26 -2.14 8.83
C ALA A 96 -12.62 -2.95 7.58
N VAL A 97 -13.23 -4.11 7.77
CA VAL A 97 -13.88 -4.84 6.68
C VAL A 97 -15.22 -4.14 6.44
N GLY A 98 -15.35 -3.44 5.31
CA GLY A 98 -16.58 -2.74 4.95
C GLY A 98 -16.70 -1.27 5.39
N GLU A 99 -15.63 -0.59 5.85
CA GLU A 99 -15.67 0.86 6.15
C GLU A 99 -14.35 1.56 5.70
N VAL A 100 -14.38 2.46 4.71
CA VAL A 100 -13.17 3.17 4.17
C VAL A 100 -12.93 4.51 4.88
N ASN A 101 -12.34 4.58 6.08
CA ASN A 101 -12.25 5.86 6.83
C ASN A 101 -11.69 7.05 5.97
N PRO A 102 -12.44 8.16 5.76
CA PRO A 102 -12.05 9.21 4.85
C PRO A 102 -11.33 10.30 5.66
N TYR A 103 -10.00 10.27 5.74
CA TYR A 103 -9.28 11.39 6.34
C TYR A 103 -8.16 11.93 5.44
N PRO A 104 -8.26 13.22 5.03
CA PRO A 104 -7.24 13.92 4.24
C PRO A 104 -6.02 14.36 5.08
N SER A 105 -5.72 13.68 6.20
CA SER A 105 -4.78 14.21 7.21
C SER A 105 -3.93 13.16 7.92
N VAL A 106 -4.08 11.88 7.60
CA VAL A 106 -3.26 10.84 8.21
C VAL A 106 -2.08 10.58 7.28
N THR A 107 -0.87 10.95 7.71
CA THR A 107 0.40 10.53 7.11
C THR A 107 0.62 9.03 7.38
N SER A 108 -0.25 8.21 6.79
CA SER A 108 -0.30 6.78 7.00
C SER A 108 -0.76 6.11 5.71
N GLY A 109 -0.06 5.08 5.27
CA GLY A 109 -0.41 4.36 4.06
C GLY A 109 -1.77 3.70 4.21
N LYS A 110 -2.44 3.59 3.06
CA LYS A 110 -3.75 2.97 2.93
C LYS A 110 -3.79 2.06 1.72
N ALA A 111 -4.65 1.06 1.79
CA ALA A 111 -4.95 0.18 0.67
C ALA A 111 -6.43 -0.20 0.70
N LEU A 112 -7.03 -0.24 -0.47
CA LEU A 112 -8.41 -0.63 -0.71
C LEU A 112 -8.41 -1.77 -1.73
N ALA A 113 -9.00 -2.90 -1.36
CA ALA A 113 -9.24 -4.03 -2.26
C ALA A 113 -10.74 -4.25 -2.46
N VAL A 114 -11.12 -4.66 -3.65
CA VAL A 114 -12.52 -4.82 -4.09
C VAL A 114 -12.71 -6.16 -4.79
N CYS A 115 -13.85 -6.82 -4.55
CA CYS A 115 -14.22 -8.05 -5.23
C CYS A 115 -15.06 -7.73 -6.46
N VAL A 116 -14.51 -7.90 -7.67
CA VAL A 116 -15.15 -7.53 -8.94
C VAL A 116 -15.40 -8.78 -9.80
N ASN A 117 -16.62 -8.91 -10.32
CA ASN A 117 -16.96 -9.89 -11.34
C ASN A 117 -16.82 -9.24 -12.72
N TRP A 118 -15.62 -9.31 -13.30
CA TRP A 118 -15.36 -8.78 -14.63
C TRP A 118 -16.22 -9.39 -15.73
N PRO A 119 -16.46 -10.73 -15.78
CA PRO A 119 -17.35 -11.33 -16.78
C PRO A 119 -18.80 -10.81 -16.79
N LYS A 120 -19.28 -10.26 -15.66
CA LYS A 120 -20.63 -9.66 -15.54
C LYS A 120 -20.61 -8.13 -15.45
N THR A 121 -19.44 -7.52 -15.59
CA THR A 121 -19.26 -6.07 -15.58
C THR A 121 -19.41 -5.56 -17.01
N THR A 122 -20.03 -4.39 -17.14
CA THR A 122 -20.18 -3.65 -18.40
C THR A 122 -19.64 -2.23 -18.20
N LEU A 123 -19.54 -1.45 -19.29
CA LEU A 123 -19.12 -0.06 -19.18
C LEU A 123 -20.03 0.75 -18.25
N ASP A 124 -21.34 0.54 -18.29
CA ASP A 124 -22.35 1.28 -17.51
C ASP A 124 -22.54 0.76 -16.08
N ARG A 125 -22.17 -0.50 -15.80
CA ARG A 125 -22.41 -1.14 -14.51
C ARG A 125 -21.26 -2.04 -14.09
N VAL A 126 -20.65 -1.71 -12.95
CA VAL A 126 -19.65 -2.58 -12.31
C VAL A 126 -20.35 -3.64 -11.47
N ASN A 127 -20.07 -4.92 -11.74
CA ASN A 127 -20.56 -6.02 -10.93
C ASN A 127 -19.54 -6.32 -9.83
N TRP A 128 -19.87 -5.99 -8.59
CA TRP A 128 -18.95 -6.09 -7.47
C TRP A 128 -19.65 -6.64 -6.22
N GLY A 129 -18.87 -7.29 -5.35
CA GLY A 129 -19.37 -8.06 -4.20
C GLY A 129 -19.06 -7.47 -2.82
N GLY A 130 -18.15 -6.49 -2.76
CA GLY A 130 -17.74 -5.83 -1.53
C GLY A 130 -16.26 -5.40 -1.54
N PHE A 131 -15.75 -4.93 -0.41
CA PHE A 131 -14.41 -4.38 -0.29
C PHE A 131 -13.76 -4.65 1.07
N ALA A 132 -12.43 -4.62 1.10
CA ALA A 132 -11.61 -4.60 2.31
C ALA A 132 -10.72 -3.36 2.31
N TYR A 133 -10.62 -2.69 3.45
CA TYR A 133 -9.84 -1.48 3.59
C TYR A 133 -8.91 -1.58 4.79
N ARG A 134 -7.65 -1.19 4.59
CA ARG A 134 -6.68 -1.03 5.68
C ARG A 134 -5.97 0.29 5.57
N TYR A 135 -5.65 0.84 6.74
CA TYR A 135 -4.80 2.00 6.91
C TYR A 135 -3.87 1.76 8.09
N GLY A 136 -2.75 2.44 8.12
CA GLY A 136 -1.80 2.36 9.23
C GLY A 136 -0.52 3.10 8.94
N ALA A 137 0.26 3.40 9.98
CA ALA A 137 1.54 4.05 9.81
C ALA A 137 2.43 3.19 8.88
N THR A 138 2.73 3.72 7.70
CA THR A 138 3.68 3.13 6.77
C THR A 138 4.84 4.11 6.62
N VAL A 139 6.03 3.65 6.97
CA VAL A 139 7.26 4.43 6.91
C VAL A 139 8.27 3.84 5.92
N SER A 140 7.97 2.68 5.32
CA SER A 140 8.79 2.05 4.29
C SER A 140 7.96 1.40 3.17
N THR A 141 8.60 1.17 2.03
CA THR A 141 8.02 0.42 0.89
C THR A 141 7.59 -0.98 1.30
N GLU A 142 8.39 -1.67 2.11
CA GLU A 142 8.08 -3.03 2.61
C GLU A 142 6.78 -3.04 3.43
N GLN A 143 6.59 -2.06 4.30
CA GLN A 143 5.36 -1.93 5.09
C GLN A 143 4.15 -1.64 4.21
N LEU A 144 4.32 -0.86 3.15
CA LEU A 144 3.25 -0.60 2.17
C LEU A 144 2.90 -1.88 1.39
N GLU A 145 3.87 -2.67 0.94
CA GLU A 145 3.60 -3.97 0.29
C GLU A 145 2.88 -4.94 1.24
N ALA A 146 3.31 -5.00 2.50
CA ALA A 146 2.64 -5.81 3.50
C ALA A 146 1.20 -5.34 3.77
N LEU A 147 0.95 -4.03 3.73
CA LEU A 147 -0.39 -3.46 3.82
C LEU A 147 -1.27 -3.88 2.64
N LYS A 148 -0.76 -3.78 1.41
CA LYS A 148 -1.45 -4.24 0.19
C LYS A 148 -1.79 -5.72 0.27
N ALA A 149 -0.82 -6.56 0.62
CA ALA A 149 -0.98 -8.01 0.70
C ALA A 149 -2.06 -8.41 1.72
N ARG A 150 -2.03 -7.82 2.93
CA ARG A 150 -3.06 -8.06 3.94
C ARG A 150 -4.44 -7.60 3.51
N THR A 151 -4.54 -6.46 2.83
CA THR A 151 -5.83 -5.94 2.34
C THR A 151 -6.43 -6.86 1.27
N LEU A 152 -5.61 -7.38 0.37
CA LEU A 152 -6.04 -8.38 -0.61
C LEU A 152 -6.44 -9.70 0.05
N ASP A 153 -5.69 -10.15 1.05
CA ASP A 153 -6.02 -11.37 1.80
C ASP A 153 -7.36 -11.24 2.52
N ASP A 154 -7.60 -10.13 3.24
CA ASP A 154 -8.88 -9.84 3.88
C ASP A 154 -10.03 -9.83 2.88
N CYS A 155 -9.84 -9.22 1.69
CA CYS A 155 -10.86 -9.26 0.63
C CYS A 155 -11.16 -10.70 0.20
N ARG A 156 -10.14 -11.49 -0.08
CA ARG A 156 -10.30 -12.89 -0.53
C ARG A 156 -10.97 -13.74 0.53
N HIS A 157 -10.63 -13.52 1.79
CA HIS A 157 -11.24 -14.23 2.92
C HIS A 157 -12.70 -13.83 3.11
N ALA A 158 -12.99 -12.53 3.18
CA ALA A 158 -14.35 -12.00 3.40
C ALA A 158 -15.32 -12.35 2.27
N TYR A 159 -14.83 -12.46 1.04
CA TYR A 159 -15.63 -12.75 -0.15
C TYR A 159 -15.33 -14.13 -0.76
N ALA A 160 -14.75 -15.05 0.02
CA ALA A 160 -14.55 -16.42 -0.38
C ALA A 160 -15.89 -17.06 -0.81
N GLY A 161 -15.90 -17.76 -1.95
CA GLY A 161 -17.10 -18.38 -2.51
C GLY A 161 -18.03 -17.45 -3.28
N ARG A 162 -17.71 -16.15 -3.39
CA ARG A 162 -18.35 -15.26 -4.36
C ARG A 162 -17.78 -15.48 -5.75
N ASP A 163 -18.62 -15.28 -6.76
CA ASP A 163 -18.20 -15.25 -8.16
C ASP A 163 -17.57 -13.88 -8.48
N CYS A 164 -16.40 -13.57 -7.91
CA CYS A 164 -15.63 -12.36 -8.19
C CYS A 164 -14.14 -12.54 -7.84
N GLY A 165 -13.28 -11.72 -8.45
CA GLY A 165 -11.85 -11.65 -8.15
C GLY A 165 -11.53 -10.43 -7.28
N CYS A 166 -10.77 -10.62 -6.20
CA CYS A 166 -10.27 -9.53 -5.38
C CYS A 166 -9.01 -8.89 -5.98
N GLN A 167 -9.06 -7.58 -6.18
CA GLN A 167 -7.96 -6.77 -6.70
C GLN A 167 -7.87 -5.43 -5.95
N LEU A 168 -6.72 -4.77 -6.03
CA LEU A 168 -6.55 -3.44 -5.47
C LEU A 168 -7.29 -2.41 -6.34
N LEU A 169 -7.93 -1.45 -5.68
CA LEU A 169 -8.58 -0.30 -6.32
C LEU A 169 -7.74 0.97 -6.11
N ASP A 170 -7.36 1.21 -4.85
CA ASP A 170 -6.56 2.37 -4.42
C ASP A 170 -5.45 1.93 -3.47
N VAL A 171 -4.26 2.53 -3.64
CA VAL A 171 -3.15 2.39 -2.71
C VAL A 171 -2.49 3.74 -2.50
N ASP A 172 -2.68 4.29 -1.32
CA ASP A 172 -2.07 5.56 -0.91
C ASP A 172 -2.42 6.71 -1.87
N ASP A 173 -3.71 6.89 -2.14
CA ASP A 173 -4.26 7.91 -3.07
C ASP A 173 -3.77 7.73 -4.52
N ARG A 174 -3.54 6.48 -4.92
CA ARG A 174 -3.16 6.13 -6.29
C ARG A 174 -4.09 5.06 -6.81
N ASP A 175 -4.66 5.38 -7.96
CA ASP A 175 -5.49 4.47 -8.75
C ASP A 175 -4.62 3.31 -9.24
N VAL A 176 -4.90 2.11 -8.74
CA VAL A 176 -4.14 0.89 -9.09
C VAL A 176 -5.02 -0.20 -9.69
N LEU A 177 -6.25 0.15 -10.07
CA LEU A 177 -7.19 -0.78 -10.67
C LEU A 177 -6.62 -1.41 -11.93
N GLU A 178 -6.45 -2.73 -11.92
CA GLU A 178 -6.11 -3.51 -13.11
C GLU A 178 -7.41 -3.99 -13.78
N VAL A 179 -7.67 -3.50 -14.98
CA VAL A 179 -8.79 -3.96 -15.82
C VAL A 179 -8.30 -5.11 -16.70
N PRO A 180 -8.95 -6.29 -16.68
CA PRO A 180 -8.50 -7.44 -17.47
C PRO A 180 -8.47 -7.16 -18.96
N GLU A 181 -7.49 -7.75 -19.65
CA GLU A 181 -7.33 -7.64 -21.10
C GLU A 181 -8.59 -8.08 -21.86
N SER A 182 -9.32 -9.08 -21.35
CA SER A 182 -10.59 -9.52 -21.95
C SER A 182 -11.63 -8.40 -21.99
N PHE A 183 -11.75 -7.62 -20.91
CA PHE A 183 -12.64 -6.47 -20.84
C PHE A 183 -12.14 -5.35 -21.77
N MET A 184 -10.83 -5.11 -21.82
CA MET A 184 -10.24 -4.12 -22.72
C MET A 184 -10.40 -4.48 -24.20
N LYS A 185 -10.37 -5.76 -24.56
CA LYS A 185 -10.63 -6.21 -25.95
C LYS A 185 -12.05 -5.90 -26.39
N GLU A 186 -13.01 -5.99 -25.47
CA GLU A 186 -14.42 -5.73 -25.73
C GLU A 186 -14.74 -4.23 -25.78
N TYR A 187 -14.16 -3.44 -24.87
CA TYR A 187 -14.55 -2.04 -24.66
C TYR A 187 -13.45 -1.00 -24.89
N GLY A 188 -12.20 -1.40 -25.04
CA GLY A 188 -11.02 -0.51 -25.18
C GLY A 188 -10.67 -0.16 -26.62
N ARG A 189 -11.47 -0.56 -27.60
CA ARG A 189 -11.31 -0.19 -29.01
C ARG A 189 -12.32 0.91 -29.34
N PHE A 190 -11.89 2.16 -29.16
CA PHE A 190 -12.57 3.33 -29.72
C PHE A 190 -11.85 3.80 -30.98
#